data_AF-A0A4P9X156-F1
#
_entry.id   AF-A0A4P9X156-F1
#
_cell.length_a   1.000
_cell.length_b   1.000
_cell.length_c   1.000
_cell.angle_alpha   90.00
_cell.angle_beta   90.00
_cell.angle_gamma   90.00
#
_symmetry.space_group_name_H-M   'P 1'
#
loop_
_entity.id
_entity.type
_entity.pdbx_description
1 polymer ?
#
loop_
_entity_poly.entity_id
_entity_poly.type
_entity_poly.pdbx_seq_one_letter_code
_entity_poly.pdbx_strand_id
1 'polypeptide(L)'
;LYRAGTLSDLDPAHLAHLRHRNIVHVFDLRSAREVKRAPYTLPEGMVAHHLPNGGDDDDLSPLALAQSYRVFTQGPAGFCRAYQQILACSGPTLRDFYMHLASPEAATTATLVHCAAGKDRTGVCVAVLLSFLGVADALVAAEYSLT
;
A
#
# COMPACT_ATOMS: atom_id res chain seq x y z
N LEU A 1 10.77 3.40 7.05
CA LEU A 1 9.56 3.10 6.25
C LEU A 1 9.78 3.59 4.82
N TYR A 2 9.49 2.76 3.83
CA TYR A 2 9.52 3.07 2.39
C TYR A 2 8.16 2.77 1.77
N ARG A 3 7.83 3.41 0.65
CA ARG A 3 6.65 3.10 -0.17
C ARG A 3 7.02 2.89 -1.63
N ALA A 4 6.27 2.06 -2.34
CA ALA A 4 6.46 1.80 -3.76
C ALA A 4 5.14 1.48 -4.47
N GLY A 5 5.20 1.44 -5.81
CA GLY A 5 4.16 0.87 -6.67
C GLY A 5 4.31 -0.64 -6.84
N THR A 6 4.06 -1.13 -8.05
CA THR A 6 4.23 -2.56 -8.36
C THR A 6 5.68 -3.01 -8.17
N LEU A 7 5.84 -4.25 -7.73
CA LEU A 7 7.13 -4.94 -7.61
C LEU A 7 7.28 -6.09 -8.62
N SER A 8 6.34 -6.21 -9.57
CA SER A 8 6.35 -7.29 -10.57
C SER A 8 7.48 -7.16 -11.60
N ASP A 9 7.99 -5.94 -11.77
CA ASP A 9 9.05 -5.63 -12.73
C ASP A 9 10.41 -5.41 -12.03
N LEU A 10 10.60 -6.05 -10.87
CA LEU A 10 11.87 -5.99 -10.15
C LEU A 10 12.99 -6.63 -10.99
N ASP A 11 14.10 -5.90 -11.09
CA ASP A 11 15.31 -6.34 -11.78
C ASP A 11 16.46 -6.45 -10.75
N PRO A 12 17.64 -6.97 -11.13
CA PRO A 12 18.77 -7.10 -10.22
C PRO A 12 19.21 -5.78 -9.55
N ALA A 13 19.08 -4.64 -10.24
CA ALA A 13 19.44 -3.34 -9.69
C ALA A 13 18.42 -2.87 -8.64
N HIS A 14 17.12 -3.09 -8.89
CA HIS A 14 16.06 -2.86 -7.91
C HIS A 14 16.27 -3.73 -6.66
N LEU A 15 16.60 -5.00 -6.82
CA LEU A 15 16.87 -5.90 -5.69
C LEU A 15 18.10 -5.46 -4.87
N ALA A 16 19.16 -5.01 -5.55
CA ALA A 16 20.33 -4.44 -4.87
C ALA A 16 19.96 -3.18 -4.07
N HIS A 17 19.06 -2.35 -4.61
CA HIS A 17 18.57 -1.14 -3.96
C HIS A 17 17.77 -1.44 -2.68
N LEU A 18 16.91 -2.47 -2.72
CA LEU A 18 16.16 -2.94 -1.56
C LEU A 18 17.11 -3.45 -0.46
N ARG A 19 18.09 -4.28 -0.83
CA ARG A 19 19.11 -4.80 0.11
C ARG A 19 19.94 -3.67 0.73
N HIS A 20 20.40 -2.72 -0.07
CA HIS A 20 21.20 -1.60 0.42
C HIS A 20 20.45 -0.73 1.45
N ARG A 21 19.12 -0.65 1.35
CA ARG A 21 18.25 0.05 2.31
C ARG A 21 17.88 -0.79 3.52
N ASN A 22 18.42 -2.00 3.63
CA ASN A 22 18.07 -2.97 4.65
C ASN A 22 16.56 -3.26 4.69
N ILE A 23 15.90 -3.26 3.52
CA ILE A 23 14.47 -3.58 3.42
C ILE A 23 14.33 -5.09 3.58
N VAL A 24 13.70 -5.51 4.67
CA VAL A 24 13.49 -6.92 5.02
C VAL A 24 12.01 -7.27 4.91
N HIS A 25 11.11 -6.37 5.31
CA HIS A 25 9.67 -6.64 5.30
C HIS A 25 8.97 -5.86 4.20
N VAL A 26 8.22 -6.56 3.36
CA VAL A 26 7.44 -6.00 2.26
C VAL A 26 5.96 -6.26 2.53
N PHE A 27 5.18 -5.21 2.75
CA PHE A 27 3.74 -5.29 2.95
C PHE A 27 3.00 -5.02 1.64
N ASP A 28 2.33 -6.05 1.12
CA ASP A 28 1.58 -6.01 -0.12
C ASP A 28 0.09 -5.79 0.16
N LEU A 29 -0.40 -4.60 -0.18
CA LEU A 29 -1.80 -4.19 0.02
C LEU A 29 -2.72 -4.58 -1.15
N ARG A 30 -2.18 -5.24 -2.18
CA ARG A 30 -2.94 -5.66 -3.36
C ARG A 30 -3.95 -6.76 -3.00
N SER A 31 -5.05 -6.82 -3.72
CA SER A 31 -5.98 -7.97 -3.66
C SER A 31 -5.27 -9.25 -4.10
N ALA A 32 -5.78 -10.43 -3.70
CA ALA A 32 -5.24 -11.71 -4.16
C ALA A 32 -5.24 -11.82 -5.69
N ARG A 33 -6.26 -11.22 -6.34
CA ARG A 33 -6.36 -11.12 -7.80
C ARG A 33 -5.22 -10.34 -8.43
N GLU A 34 -4.90 -9.17 -7.88
CA GLU A 34 -3.80 -8.33 -8.38
C GLU A 34 -2.45 -9.03 -8.22
N VAL A 35 -2.23 -9.73 -7.10
CA VAL A 35 -1.03 -10.55 -6.87
C VAL A 35 -0.94 -11.67 -7.91
N LYS A 36 -2.05 -12.38 -8.20
CA LYS A 36 -2.08 -13.45 -9.20
C LYS A 36 -1.80 -12.94 -10.62
N ARG A 37 -2.31 -11.76 -10.97
CA ARG A 37 -2.11 -11.16 -12.30
C ARG A 37 -0.69 -10.66 -12.51
N ALA A 38 -0.06 -10.15 -11.46
CA ALA A 38 1.28 -9.59 -11.51
C ALA A 38 2.07 -10.06 -10.26
N PRO A 39 2.55 -11.31 -10.25
CA PRO A 39 3.33 -11.83 -9.13
C PRO A 39 4.70 -11.15 -9.08
N TYR A 40 5.38 -11.27 -7.94
CA TYR A 40 6.79 -10.95 -7.80
C TYR A 40 7.45 -11.94 -6.85
N THR A 41 8.78 -11.97 -6.85
CA THR A 41 9.56 -12.81 -5.93
C THR A 41 10.58 -11.94 -5.21
N LEU A 42 10.71 -12.16 -3.91
CA LEU A 42 11.73 -11.51 -3.10
C LEU A 42 12.92 -12.45 -2.91
N PRO A 43 14.14 -11.92 -2.81
CA PRO A 43 15.30 -12.73 -2.49
C PRO A 43 15.25 -13.27 -1.06
N GLU A 44 16.09 -14.26 -0.79
CA GLU A 44 16.31 -14.77 0.57
C GLU A 44 16.65 -13.64 1.55
N GLY A 45 16.11 -13.76 2.77
CA GLY A 45 16.25 -12.75 3.82
C GLY A 45 15.22 -11.62 3.76
N MET A 46 14.34 -11.60 2.76
CA MET A 46 13.18 -10.69 2.72
C MET A 46 11.87 -11.48 2.87
N VAL A 47 10.89 -10.87 3.53
CA VAL A 47 9.59 -11.47 3.83
C VAL A 47 8.48 -10.60 3.25
N ALA A 48 7.63 -11.22 2.42
CA ALA A 48 6.40 -10.60 1.94
C ALA A 48 5.23 -10.91 2.90
N HIS A 49 4.58 -9.86 3.38
CA HIS A 49 3.34 -9.92 4.15
C HIS A 49 2.19 -9.49 3.24
N HIS A 50 1.36 -10.43 2.81
CA HIS A 50 0.19 -10.12 2.00
C HIS A 50 -0.97 -9.70 2.91
N LEU A 51 -1.28 -8.41 2.93
CA LEU A 51 -2.36 -7.82 3.71
C LEU A 51 -3.30 -7.06 2.77
N PRO A 52 -4.20 -7.77 2.05
CA PRO A 52 -5.07 -7.13 1.08
C PRO A 52 -5.88 -6.01 1.74
N ASN A 53 -5.90 -4.84 1.10
CA ASN A 53 -6.67 -3.69 1.55
C ASN A 53 -7.76 -3.37 0.53
N GLY A 54 -9.01 -3.59 0.92
CA GLY A 54 -10.16 -3.67 0.01
C GLY A 54 -10.53 -5.14 -0.27
N GLY A 55 -11.82 -5.42 -0.35
CA GLY A 55 -12.33 -6.77 -0.57
C GLY A 55 -11.82 -7.39 -1.88
N ASP A 56 -11.76 -8.72 -1.92
CA ASP A 56 -11.68 -9.45 -3.17
C ASP A 56 -13.03 -9.29 -3.88
N ASP A 57 -13.20 -8.24 -4.69
CA ASP A 57 -14.34 -8.14 -5.60
C ASP A 57 -14.23 -9.27 -6.62
N ASP A 58 -14.97 -10.37 -6.36
CA ASP A 58 -15.06 -11.53 -7.23
C ASP A 58 -15.87 -11.23 -8.51
N ASP A 59 -16.68 -10.16 -8.52
CA ASP A 59 -17.44 -9.72 -9.70
C ASP A 59 -16.58 -8.83 -10.61
N LEU A 60 -16.07 -9.44 -11.69
CA LEU A 60 -15.25 -8.80 -12.70
C LEU A 60 -16.04 -8.33 -13.92
N SER A 61 -17.37 -8.28 -13.82
CA SER A 61 -18.17 -7.75 -14.91
C SER A 61 -17.69 -6.31 -15.21
N PRO A 62 -17.62 -5.92 -16.50
CA PRO A 62 -17.31 -4.54 -16.87
C PRO A 62 -18.16 -3.51 -16.13
N LEU A 63 -19.38 -3.91 -15.76
CA LEU A 63 -20.32 -3.11 -14.98
C LEU A 63 -19.85 -2.91 -13.53
N ALA A 64 -19.49 -3.97 -12.80
CA ALA A 64 -18.98 -3.88 -11.43
C ALA A 64 -17.69 -3.04 -11.38
N LEU A 65 -16.78 -3.25 -12.33
CA LEU A 65 -15.54 -2.48 -12.44
C LEU A 65 -15.82 -1.00 -12.78
N ALA A 66 -16.74 -0.73 -13.71
CA ALA A 66 -17.14 0.64 -14.00
C ALA A 66 -17.78 1.31 -12.79
N GLN A 67 -18.58 0.58 -11.99
CA GLN A 67 -19.19 1.09 -10.77
C GLN A 67 -18.17 1.41 -9.69
N SER A 68 -17.17 0.55 -9.47
CA SER A 68 -16.11 0.78 -8.49
C SER A 68 -15.23 1.96 -8.87
N TYR A 69 -14.96 2.18 -10.17
CA TYR A 69 -14.21 3.36 -10.62
C TYR A 69 -15.05 4.63 -10.78
N ARG A 70 -16.38 4.52 -10.87
CA ARG A 70 -17.28 5.67 -11.04
C ARG A 70 -17.15 6.70 -9.92
N VAL A 71 -16.76 6.28 -8.72
CA VAL A 71 -16.56 7.20 -7.60
C VAL A 71 -15.43 8.20 -7.90
N PHE A 72 -14.38 7.78 -8.61
CA PHE A 72 -13.23 8.63 -8.96
C PHE A 72 -13.53 9.64 -10.06
N THR A 73 -14.62 9.49 -10.81
CA THR A 73 -15.02 10.44 -11.87
C THR A 73 -15.86 11.61 -11.34
N GLN A 74 -16.17 11.63 -10.03
CA GLN A 74 -17.05 12.61 -9.39
C GLN A 74 -16.28 13.79 -8.77
N GLY A 75 -15.11 14.11 -9.31
CA GLY A 75 -14.24 15.17 -8.83
C GLY A 75 -13.72 14.93 -7.39
N PRO A 76 -13.28 15.99 -6.68
CA PRO A 76 -12.66 15.87 -5.36
C PRO A 76 -13.52 15.12 -4.33
N ALA A 77 -14.84 15.37 -4.31
CA ALA A 77 -15.75 14.69 -3.39
C ALA A 77 -15.84 13.17 -3.66
N GLY A 78 -15.66 12.77 -4.93
CA GLY A 78 -15.53 11.37 -5.33
C GLY A 78 -14.30 10.70 -4.72
N PHE A 79 -13.14 11.33 -4.86
CA PHE A 79 -11.90 10.86 -4.24
C PHE A 79 -12.03 10.74 -2.72
N CYS A 80 -12.63 11.73 -2.05
CA CYS A 80 -12.89 11.65 -0.60
C CYS A 80 -13.71 10.41 -0.24
N ARG A 81 -14.79 10.12 -0.97
CA ARG A 81 -15.60 8.90 -0.74
C ARG A 81 -14.80 7.62 -0.98
N ALA A 82 -14.00 7.58 -2.04
CA ALA A 82 -13.16 6.43 -2.34
C ALA A 82 -12.13 6.16 -1.22
N TYR A 83 -11.48 7.21 -0.70
CA TYR A 83 -10.55 7.07 0.42
C TYR A 83 -11.24 6.70 1.72
N GLN A 84 -12.46 7.19 1.98
CA GLN A 84 -13.28 6.75 3.11
C GLN A 84 -13.62 5.25 3.00
N GLN A 85 -13.95 4.76 1.80
CA GLN A 85 -14.21 3.32 1.58
C GLN A 85 -12.96 2.47 1.80
N ILE A 86 -11.80 2.90 1.28
CA ILE A 86 -10.52 2.23 1.56
C ILE A 86 -10.33 2.13 3.07
N LEU A 87 -10.42 3.26 3.80
CA LEU A 87 -10.25 3.30 5.25
C LEU A 87 -11.20 2.37 6.00
N ALA A 88 -12.48 2.33 5.60
CA ALA A 88 -13.49 1.50 6.25
C ALA A 88 -13.14 0.00 6.23
N CYS A 89 -12.45 -0.46 5.17
CA CYS A 89 -12.02 -1.84 5.02
C CYS A 89 -10.58 -2.09 5.51
N SER A 90 -9.83 -1.05 5.88
CA SER A 90 -8.38 -1.15 6.15
C SER A 90 -8.04 -1.61 7.59
N GLY A 91 -9.01 -1.64 8.51
CA GLY A 91 -8.74 -1.75 9.96
C GLY A 91 -7.77 -2.86 10.38
N PRO A 92 -8.05 -4.15 10.08
CA PRO A 92 -7.15 -5.25 10.42
C PRO A 92 -5.77 -5.13 9.74
N THR A 93 -5.75 -4.78 8.46
CA THR A 93 -4.52 -4.60 7.67
C THR A 93 -3.63 -3.51 8.25
N LEU A 94 -4.19 -2.35 8.59
CA LEU A 94 -3.45 -1.24 9.20
C LEU A 94 -2.97 -1.59 10.60
N ARG A 95 -3.79 -2.29 11.40
CA ARG A 95 -3.37 -2.77 12.72
C ARG A 95 -2.12 -3.64 12.60
N ASP A 96 -2.14 -4.67 11.77
CA ASP A 96 -1.03 -5.63 11.68
C ASP A 96 0.24 -4.94 11.13
N PHE A 97 0.09 -4.06 10.14
CA PHE A 97 1.17 -3.24 9.63
C PHE A 97 1.77 -2.29 10.68
N TYR A 98 0.94 -1.53 11.41
CA TYR A 98 1.42 -0.59 12.42
C TYR A 98 2.01 -1.29 13.65
N MET A 99 1.46 -2.44 14.05
CA MET A 99 2.05 -3.26 15.11
C MET A 99 3.44 -3.77 14.71
N HIS A 100 3.65 -4.14 13.44
CA HIS A 100 4.98 -4.45 12.95
C HIS A 100 5.90 -3.22 13.01
N LEU A 101 5.46 -2.05 12.54
CA LEU A 101 6.28 -0.83 12.61
C LEU A 101 6.67 -0.43 14.04
N ALA A 102 5.83 -0.76 15.03
CA ALA A 102 6.11 -0.52 16.45
C ALA A 102 6.96 -1.62 17.10
N SER A 103 7.29 -2.69 16.39
CA SER A 103 8.05 -3.83 16.93
C SER A 103 9.56 -3.54 17.02
N PRO A 104 10.30 -4.21 17.91
CA PRO A 104 11.76 -4.10 17.97
C PRO A 104 12.47 -4.49 16.65
N GLU A 105 11.88 -5.39 15.87
CA GLU A 105 12.42 -5.83 14.58
C GLU A 105 12.41 -4.70 13.54
N ALA A 106 11.38 -3.86 13.54
CA ALA A 106 11.31 -2.68 12.67
C ALA A 106 12.30 -1.57 13.08
N ALA A 107 12.94 -1.67 14.24
CA ALA A 107 13.99 -0.74 14.66
C ALA A 107 15.36 -1.11 14.05
N THR A 108 15.57 -2.36 13.67
CA THR A 108 16.84 -2.86 13.09
C THR A 108 16.75 -3.19 11.61
N THR A 109 15.54 -3.18 11.05
CA THR A 109 15.26 -3.44 9.63
C THR A 109 14.40 -2.32 9.03
N ALA A 110 14.31 -2.28 7.70
CA ALA A 110 13.40 -1.38 7.01
C ALA A 110 12.18 -2.13 6.45
N THR A 111 11.04 -1.45 6.51
CA THR A 111 9.77 -1.91 5.95
C THR A 111 9.43 -1.14 4.68
N LEU A 112 8.97 -1.85 3.65
CA LEU A 112 8.38 -1.28 2.44
C LEU A 112 6.89 -1.65 2.38
N VAL A 113 6.03 -0.68 2.08
CA VAL A 113 4.61 -0.91 1.84
C VAL A 113 4.23 -0.53 0.41
N HIS A 114 3.45 -1.35 -0.26
CA HIS A 114 3.09 -1.11 -1.65
C HIS A 114 1.68 -1.59 -2.01
N CYS A 115 1.18 -1.11 -3.14
CA CYS A 115 -0.03 -1.63 -3.78
C CYS A 115 0.23 -1.76 -5.29
N ALA A 116 -0.79 -1.67 -6.14
CA ALA A 116 -0.58 -1.71 -7.59
C ALA A 116 0.14 -0.47 -8.13
N ALA A 117 -0.36 0.72 -7.80
CA ALA A 117 0.23 2.00 -8.25
C ALA A 117 1.09 2.68 -7.18
N GLY A 118 0.98 2.25 -5.92
CA GLY A 118 1.69 2.89 -4.81
C GLY A 118 1.11 4.25 -4.41
N LYS A 119 -0.09 4.60 -4.90
CA LYS A 119 -0.76 5.89 -4.71
C LYS A 119 -1.90 5.83 -3.70
N ASP A 120 -3.02 5.19 -4.03
CA ASP A 120 -4.25 5.27 -3.23
C ASP A 120 -4.17 4.47 -1.92
N ARG A 121 -4.18 3.13 -1.97
CA ARG A 121 -4.14 2.28 -0.76
C ARG A 121 -2.87 2.50 0.07
N THR A 122 -1.73 2.63 -0.61
CA THR A 122 -0.44 2.90 0.03
C THR A 122 -0.39 4.28 0.64
N GLY A 123 -0.85 5.31 -0.09
CA GLY A 123 -0.86 6.67 0.40
C GLY A 123 -1.85 6.89 1.53
N VAL A 124 -3.03 6.27 1.51
CA VAL A 124 -3.97 6.30 2.64
C VAL A 124 -3.36 5.64 3.88
N CYS A 125 -2.71 4.49 3.72
CA CYS A 125 -1.99 3.81 4.80
C CYS A 125 -0.90 4.71 5.43
N VAL A 126 -0.04 5.32 4.61
CA VAL A 126 1.01 6.22 5.08
C VAL A 126 0.43 7.51 5.69
N ALA A 127 -0.61 8.08 5.07
CA ALA A 127 -1.25 9.30 5.56
C ALA A 127 -1.85 9.12 6.95
N VAL A 128 -2.55 8.01 7.21
CA VAL A 128 -3.09 7.70 8.54
C VAL A 128 -1.99 7.58 9.58
N LEU A 129 -0.88 6.92 9.24
CA LEU A 129 0.27 6.82 10.13
C LEU A 129 0.86 8.19 10.46
N LEU A 130 1.10 9.04 9.46
CA LEU A 130 1.66 10.38 9.67
C LEU A 130 0.71 11.28 10.48
N SER A 131 -0.59 11.25 10.18
CA SER A 131 -1.59 11.97 10.97
C SER A 131 -1.64 11.48 12.42
N PHE A 132 -1.54 10.17 12.66
CA PHE A 132 -1.46 9.61 14.01
C PHE A 132 -0.22 10.08 14.78
N LEU A 133 0.91 10.24 14.09
CA LEU A 133 2.15 10.80 14.65
C LEU A 133 2.11 12.32 14.85
N GLY A 134 0.99 12.98 14.55
CA GLY A 134 0.81 14.43 14.73
C GLY A 134 1.48 15.28 13.65
N VAL A 135 1.81 14.70 12.49
CA VAL A 135 2.33 15.46 11.35
C VAL A 135 1.22 16.35 10.78
N ALA A 136 1.55 17.61 10.47
CA ALA A 136 0.58 18.57 9.97
C ALA A 136 -0.03 18.14 8.62
N ASP A 137 -1.34 18.36 8.45
CA ASP A 137 -2.11 17.95 7.27
C ASP A 137 -1.48 18.40 5.94
N ALA A 138 -0.90 19.60 5.91
CA ALA A 138 -0.21 20.12 4.71
C ALA A 138 1.01 19.28 4.32
N LEU A 139 1.75 18.75 5.30
CA LEU A 139 2.90 17.88 5.06
C LEU A 139 2.45 16.45 4.68
N VAL A 140 1.37 15.96 5.29
CA VAL A 140 0.76 14.67 4.90
C VAL A 140 0.27 14.74 3.45
N ALA A 141 -0.42 15.82 3.08
CA ALA A 141 -0.86 16.05 1.72
C ALA A 141 0.34 16.19 0.75
N ALA A 142 1.39 16.92 1.15
CA ALA A 142 2.59 17.06 0.33
C ALA A 142 3.30 15.71 0.09
N GLU A 143 3.43 14.86 1.11
CA GLU A 143 3.97 13.51 0.97
C GLU A 143 3.11 12.66 0.03
N TYR A 144 1.79 12.68 0.22
CA TYR A 144 0.85 11.95 -0.61
C TYR A 144 0.95 12.37 -2.10
N SER A 145 1.19 13.66 -2.34
CA SER A 145 1.29 14.28 -3.67
C SER A 145 2.55 13.92 -4.46
N LEU A 146 3.51 13.21 -3.85
CA LEU A 146 4.72 12.75 -4.55
C LEU A 146 4.42 11.63 -5.58
N THR A 147 3.15 11.24 -5.74
CA THR A 147 2.66 10.14 -6.60
C THR A 147 1.51 10.54 -7.51
#